data_AF-A0A2T2U5Y3-F1
#
_entry.id   AF-A0A2T2U5Y3-F1
#
_cell.length_a   1.000
_cell.length_b   1.000
_cell.length_c   1.000
_cell.angle_alpha   90.00
_cell.angle_beta   90.00
_cell.angle_gamma   90.00
#
_symmetry.space_group_name_H-M   'P 1'
#
loop_
_entity.id
_entity.type
_entity.pdbx_description
1 polymer ?
#
loop_
_entity_poly.entity_id
_entity_poly.type
_entity_poly.pdbx_seq_one_letter_code
_entity_poly.pdbx_strand_id
1 'polypeptide(L)'
;MAEYAHSDVLVSTDWVADHLDDTDNIRLVESDEDVLLYDTGHIPNAVKIDWVQDLQDDVQRDFIDRESFERLCSRLGIDNDTTVVFYGDKSNWWACYAFWAFKLYGHEDALIMNGG
;
A
#
# COMPACT_ATOMS: atom_id res chain seq x y z
N MET A 1 -24.02 -1.42 -6.25
CA MET A 1 -22.63 -1.86 -5.99
C MET A 1 -22.65 -3.38 -5.95
N ALA A 2 -21.65 -4.06 -6.52
CA ALA A 2 -21.57 -5.51 -6.40
C ALA A 2 -21.47 -5.88 -4.91
N GLU A 3 -22.19 -6.91 -4.49
CA GLU A 3 -22.16 -7.40 -3.11
C GLU A 3 -20.89 -8.26 -2.94
N TYR A 4 -19.79 -7.63 -2.51
CA TYR A 4 -18.54 -8.31 -2.21
C TYR A 4 -18.61 -8.94 -0.81
N ALA A 5 -17.99 -10.11 -0.63
CA ALA A 5 -17.95 -10.79 0.67
C ALA A 5 -17.21 -9.98 1.75
N HIS A 6 -16.21 -9.19 1.33
CA HIS A 6 -15.44 -8.28 2.18
C HIS A 6 -15.37 -6.91 1.48
N SER A 7 -16.47 -6.16 1.54
CA SER A 7 -16.49 -4.79 0.98
C SER A 7 -15.68 -3.81 1.82
N ASP A 8 -15.38 -4.15 3.07
CA ASP A 8 -14.61 -3.37 4.03
C ASP A 8 -13.14 -3.16 3.61
N VAL A 9 -12.58 -4.03 2.76
CA VAL A 9 -11.19 -3.89 2.27
C VAL A 9 -11.06 -3.10 0.96
N LEU A 10 -12.16 -2.53 0.45
CA LEU A 10 -12.19 -1.76 -0.79
C LEU A 10 -12.74 -0.35 -0.54
N VAL A 11 -12.00 0.66 -0.99
CA VAL A 11 -12.42 2.07 -0.95
C VAL A 11 -12.54 2.64 -2.36
N SER A 12 -13.42 3.63 -2.56
CA SER A 12 -13.52 4.33 -3.84
C SER A 12 -12.48 5.45 -3.95
N THR A 13 -12.24 5.93 -5.17
CA THR A 13 -11.44 7.13 -5.42
C THR A 13 -12.03 8.37 -4.73
N ASP A 14 -13.36 8.47 -4.67
CA ASP A 14 -14.05 9.56 -3.96
C ASP A 14 -13.76 9.50 -2.46
N TRP A 15 -13.78 8.30 -1.87
CA TRP A 15 -13.41 8.11 -0.46
C TRP A 15 -11.96 8.55 -0.22
N VAL A 16 -11.02 8.18 -1.11
CA VAL A 16 -9.62 8.62 -0.98
C VAL A 16 -9.52 10.14 -1.07
N ALA A 17 -10.21 10.77 -2.03
CA ALA A 17 -10.25 12.22 -2.18
C ALA A 17 -10.78 12.94 -0.92
N ASP A 18 -11.82 12.39 -0.29
CA ASP A 18 -12.42 12.94 0.93
C ASP A 18 -11.53 12.81 2.18
N HIS A 19 -10.50 11.94 2.15
CA HIS A 19 -9.60 11.65 3.27
C HIS A 19 -8.12 12.04 3.01
N LEU A 20 -7.82 12.78 1.93
CA LEU A 20 -6.44 13.15 1.56
C LEU A 20 -5.64 13.88 2.65
N ASP A 21 -6.34 14.63 3.49
CA ASP A 21 -5.76 15.44 4.55
C ASP A 21 -5.66 14.71 5.89
N ASP A 22 -6.23 13.49 6.01
CA ASP A 22 -6.20 12.68 7.24
C ASP A 22 -4.91 11.85 7.34
N THR A 23 -3.77 12.51 7.21
CA THR A 23 -2.45 11.84 7.18
C THR A 23 -2.01 11.29 8.53
N ASP A 24 -2.70 11.65 9.61
CA ASP A 24 -2.42 11.16 10.96
C ASP A 24 -2.98 9.74 11.17
N ASN A 25 -4.02 9.35 10.42
CA ASN A 25 -4.68 8.04 10.55
C ASN A 25 -4.57 7.19 9.28
N ILE A 26 -4.43 7.81 8.10
CA ILE A 26 -4.43 7.14 6.81
C ILE A 26 -3.11 7.34 6.08
N ARG A 27 -2.57 6.25 5.51
CA ARG A 27 -1.41 6.29 4.62
C ARG A 27 -1.74 5.73 3.25
N LEU A 28 -1.62 6.59 2.23
CA LEU A 28 -1.72 6.17 0.83
C LEU A 28 -0.39 5.60 0.35
N VAL A 29 -0.43 4.44 -0.29
CA VAL A 29 0.74 3.73 -0.81
C VAL A 29 0.56 3.42 -2.29
N GLU A 30 1.45 3.97 -3.11
CA GLU A 30 1.58 3.63 -4.53
C GLU A 30 2.58 2.49 -4.70
N SER A 31 2.19 1.44 -5.41
CA SER A 31 3.04 0.29 -5.72
C SER A 31 2.76 -0.17 -7.14
N ASP A 32 3.74 0.03 -8.01
CA ASP A 32 3.64 -0.16 -9.46
C ASP A 32 4.60 -1.23 -9.98
N GLU A 33 4.32 -1.74 -11.19
CA GLU A 33 5.32 -2.52 -11.92
C GLU A 33 6.46 -1.63 -12.42
N ASP A 34 6.12 -0.43 -12.91
CA ASP A 34 7.10 0.57 -13.33
C ASP A 34 7.49 1.44 -12.14
N VAL A 35 8.62 1.11 -11.51
CA VAL A 35 9.12 1.82 -10.34
C VAL A 35 9.41 3.29 -10.60
N LEU A 36 9.49 3.76 -11.85
CA LEU A 36 9.71 5.19 -12.13
C LEU A 36 8.42 6.00 -12.22
N LEU A 37 7.25 5.35 -12.23
CA LEU A 37 5.96 6.01 -12.47
C LEU A 37 5.60 7.00 -11.37
N TYR A 38 5.73 6.60 -10.10
CA TYR A 38 5.54 7.46 -8.93
C TYR A 38 6.24 8.81 -9.05
N ASP A 39 7.49 8.82 -9.53
CA ASP A 39 8.32 10.04 -9.61
C ASP A 39 7.82 11.02 -10.70
N THR A 40 6.94 10.57 -11.60
CA THR A 40 6.31 11.41 -12.63
C THR A 40 5.08 12.17 -12.13
N GLY A 41 4.46 11.69 -11.05
CA GLY A 41 3.28 12.27 -10.42
C GLY A 41 2.45 11.20 -9.72
N HIS A 42 2.04 11.48 -8.48
CA HIS A 42 1.31 10.57 -7.59
C HIS A 42 0.23 11.33 -6.82
N ILE A 43 -0.65 10.59 -6.13
CA ILE A 43 -1.66 11.20 -5.25
C ILE A 43 -0.95 12.00 -4.14
N PRO A 44 -1.40 13.23 -3.80
CA PRO A 44 -0.80 14.00 -2.71
C PRO A 44 -0.67 13.18 -1.42
N ASN A 45 0.44 13.36 -0.72
CA ASN A 45 0.80 12.65 0.51
C ASN A 45 1.02 11.13 0.38
N ALA A 46 0.84 10.53 -0.80
CA ALA A 46 1.17 9.12 -1.00
C ALA A 46 2.67 8.85 -0.77
N VAL A 47 2.99 7.60 -0.46
CA VAL A 47 4.36 7.09 -0.45
C VAL A 47 4.51 5.97 -1.45
N LYS A 48 5.74 5.80 -1.91
CA LYS A 48 6.13 4.72 -2.79
C LYS A 48 6.56 3.49 -1.99
N ILE A 49 6.11 2.32 -2.43
CA ILE A 49 6.75 1.03 -2.12
C ILE A 49 7.25 0.42 -3.42
N ASP A 50 8.56 0.20 -3.51
CA ASP A 50 9.17 -0.59 -4.59
C ASP A 50 9.16 -2.06 -4.19
N TRP A 51 8.41 -2.89 -4.91
CA TRP A 51 8.28 -4.30 -4.58
C TRP A 51 9.61 -5.08 -4.58
N VAL A 52 10.59 -4.65 -5.37
CA VAL A 52 11.92 -5.28 -5.43
C VAL A 52 12.78 -4.80 -4.27
N GLN A 53 12.84 -3.49 -4.05
CA GLN A 53 13.80 -2.92 -3.09
C GLN A 53 13.30 -2.95 -1.65
N ASP A 54 11.99 -2.82 -1.45
CA ASP A 54 11.40 -2.67 -0.13
C ASP A 54 10.78 -3.94 0.42
N LEU A 55 10.39 -4.90 -0.42
CA LEU A 55 9.65 -6.10 0.03
C LEU A 55 10.39 -7.42 -0.16
N GLN A 56 11.50 -7.46 -0.90
CA GLN A 56 12.27 -8.69 -1.16
C GLN A 56 13.61 -8.72 -0.41
N ASP A 57 14.01 -9.92 0.03
CA ASP A 57 15.39 -10.17 0.47
C ASP A 57 16.38 -9.98 -0.70
N ASP A 58 17.57 -9.46 -0.41
CA ASP A 58 18.55 -9.07 -1.42
C ASP A 58 19.33 -10.25 -2.01
N VAL A 59 19.30 -11.41 -1.35
CA VAL A 59 20.06 -12.61 -1.73
C VAL A 59 19.14 -13.80 -1.99
N GLN A 60 18.18 -14.03 -1.12
CA GLN A 60 17.26 -15.16 -1.16
C GLN A 60 15.97 -14.77 -1.87
N ARG A 61 15.33 -15.74 -2.52
CA ARG A 61 14.00 -15.54 -3.09
C ARG A 61 12.95 -15.66 -1.98
N ASP A 62 12.92 -14.66 -1.11
CA ASP A 62 11.99 -14.56 0.01
C ASP A 62 11.61 -13.09 0.25
N PHE A 63 10.61 -12.87 1.09
CA PHE A 63 10.33 -11.54 1.61
C PHE A 63 11.41 -11.10 2.60
N ILE A 64 11.51 -9.79 2.81
CA ILE A 64 12.33 -9.22 3.89
C ILE A 64 11.93 -9.80 5.26
N ASP A 65 12.80 -9.73 6.27
CA ASP A 65 12.44 -10.15 7.61
C ASP A 65 11.51 -9.15 8.32
N ARG A 66 10.93 -9.57 9.46
CA ARG A 66 10.01 -8.74 10.25
C ARG A 66 10.65 -7.42 10.69
N GLU A 67 11.91 -7.44 11.10
CA GLU A 67 12.61 -6.23 11.56
C GLU A 67 12.79 -5.22 10.42
N SER A 68 13.08 -5.71 9.20
CA SER A 68 13.13 -4.88 8.01
C SER A 68 11.76 -4.32 7.64
N PHE A 69 10.69 -5.09 7.79
CA PHE A 69 9.34 -4.62 7.53
C PHE A 69 8.91 -3.53 8.52
N GLU A 70 9.24 -3.69 9.81
CA GLU A 70 9.01 -2.67 10.84
C GLU A 70 9.78 -1.37 10.54
N ARG A 71 11.03 -1.48 10.06
CA ARG A 71 11.81 -0.32 9.60
C ARG A 71 11.20 0.34 8.36
N LEU A 72 10.71 -0.45 7.40
CA LEU A 72 10.01 0.06 6.23
C LEU A 72 8.77 0.87 6.65
N CYS A 73 7.91 0.30 7.49
CA CYS A 73 6.71 0.96 7.99
C CYS A 73 7.05 2.26 8.74
N SER A 74 8.05 2.21 9.64
CA SER A 74 8.52 3.39 10.38
C SER A 74 9.02 4.51 9.45
N ARG A 75 9.76 4.15 8.38
CA ARG A 75 10.26 5.12 7.38
C ARG A 75 9.11 5.75 6.60
N LEU A 76 8.04 5.01 6.35
CA LEU A 76 6.89 5.45 5.59
C LEU A 76 5.83 6.18 6.44
N GLY A 77 5.99 6.21 7.76
CA GLY A 77 5.02 6.78 8.70
C GLY A 77 3.78 5.92 8.85
N ILE A 78 3.96 4.60 8.90
CA ILE A 78 2.90 3.61 9.12
C ILE A 78 3.09 3.00 10.51
N ASP A 79 2.18 3.33 11.42
CA ASP A 79 2.05 2.69 12.73
C ASP A 79 1.06 1.52 12.67
N ASN A 80 0.99 0.70 13.72
CA ASN A 80 0.18 -0.53 13.74
C ASN A 80 -1.33 -0.30 13.54
N ASP A 81 -1.83 0.89 13.90
CA ASP A 81 -3.23 1.32 13.78
C ASP A 81 -3.47 2.25 12.58
N THR A 82 -2.45 2.50 11.77
CA THR A 82 -2.60 3.28 10.53
C THR A 82 -3.41 2.50 9.52
N THR A 83 -4.45 3.13 8.96
CA THR A 83 -5.16 2.58 7.80
C THR A 83 -4.32 2.78 6.55
N VAL A 84 -3.85 1.68 5.94
CA VAL A 84 -3.01 1.72 4.74
C VAL A 84 -3.86 1.43 3.51
N VAL A 85 -3.88 2.38 2.56
CA VAL A 85 -4.64 2.25 1.32
C VAL A 85 -3.67 2.11 0.15
N PHE A 86 -3.69 0.95 -0.50
CA PHE A 86 -2.83 0.67 -1.64
C PHE A 86 -3.53 0.99 -2.96
N TYR A 87 -2.77 1.58 -3.89
CA TYR A 87 -3.16 1.76 -5.28
C TYR A 87 -1.93 1.62 -6.19
N GLY A 88 -2.15 1.50 -7.49
CA GLY A 88 -1.05 1.41 -8.46
C GLY A 88 -1.51 1.04 -9.86
N ASP A 89 -0.53 0.98 -10.76
CA ASP A 89 -0.74 0.73 -12.17
C ASP A 89 -1.32 -0.67 -12.49
N LYS A 90 -1.69 -0.84 -13.76
CA LYS A 90 -2.05 -2.15 -14.34
C LYS A 90 -3.14 -2.89 -13.55
N SER A 91 -4.21 -2.17 -13.19
CA SER A 91 -5.34 -2.71 -12.44
C SER A 91 -4.92 -3.23 -11.04
N ASN A 92 -4.12 -2.43 -10.32
CA ASN A 92 -3.67 -2.70 -8.95
C ASN A 92 -2.82 -3.96 -8.79
N TRP A 93 -2.08 -4.41 -9.81
CA TRP A 93 -1.34 -5.67 -9.68
C TRP A 93 -0.32 -5.62 -8.53
N TRP A 94 0.54 -4.60 -8.52
CA TRP A 94 1.56 -4.44 -7.49
C TRP A 94 1.03 -3.81 -6.20
N ALA A 95 -0.09 -3.07 -6.27
CA ALA A 95 -0.84 -2.66 -5.09
C ALA A 95 -1.40 -3.86 -4.31
N CYS A 96 -2.02 -4.82 -5.00
CA CYS A 96 -2.51 -6.05 -4.37
C CYS A 96 -1.37 -6.93 -3.82
N TYR A 97 -0.21 -6.91 -4.48
CA TYR A 97 0.98 -7.60 -3.99
C TYR A 97 1.50 -6.98 -2.67
N ALA A 98 1.61 -5.64 -2.62
CA ALA A 98 2.00 -4.93 -1.40
C ALA A 98 0.97 -5.14 -0.28
N PHE A 99 -0.33 -5.05 -0.59
CA PHE A 99 -1.42 -5.40 0.35
C PHE A 99 -1.24 -6.82 0.92
N TRP A 100 -0.92 -7.80 0.07
CA TRP A 100 -0.70 -9.17 0.52
C TRP A 100 0.51 -9.30 1.44
N ALA A 101 1.61 -8.60 1.14
CA ALA A 101 2.78 -8.54 2.01
C ALA A 101 2.44 -7.94 3.39
N PHE A 102 1.65 -6.86 3.44
CA PHE A 102 1.21 -6.27 4.71
C PHE A 102 0.33 -7.24 5.53
N LYS A 103 -0.59 -7.95 4.87
CA LYS A 103 -1.39 -8.99 5.52
C LYS A 103 -0.52 -10.15 6.03
N LEU A 104 0.55 -10.51 5.32
CA LEU A 104 1.51 -11.54 5.75
C LEU A 104 2.19 -11.16 7.08
N TYR A 105 2.53 -9.89 7.28
CA TYR A 105 3.13 -9.40 8.52
C TYR A 105 2.14 -9.15 9.66
N GLY A 106 0.85 -9.13 9.34
CA GLY A 106 -0.24 -9.00 10.31
C GLY A 106 -0.82 -7.59 10.42
N HIS A 107 -0.62 -6.72 9.44
CA HIS A 107 -1.25 -5.39 9.42
C HIS A 107 -2.75 -5.51 9.18
N GLU A 108 -3.57 -5.12 10.16
CA GLU A 108 -5.02 -5.36 10.14
C GLU A 108 -5.73 -4.39 9.17
N ASP A 109 -5.48 -3.09 9.28
CA ASP A 109 -6.17 -2.05 8.51
C ASP A 109 -5.48 -1.75 7.17
N ALA A 110 -5.47 -2.75 6.30
CA ALA A 110 -4.99 -2.63 4.91
C ALA A 110 -6.18 -2.70 3.94
N LEU A 111 -6.23 -1.76 2.98
CA LEU A 111 -7.32 -1.53 2.04
C LEU A 111 -6.79 -1.36 0.60
N ILE A 112 -7.62 -1.60 -0.41
CA ILE A 112 -7.30 -1.33 -1.83
C ILE A 112 -8.20 -0.20 -2.36
N MET A 113 -7.61 0.77 -3.07
CA MET A 113 -8.39 1.76 -3.83
C MET A 113 -8.92 1.14 -5.12
N ASN A 114 -10.24 1.04 -5.24
CA ASN A 114 -10.91 0.42 -6.36
C ASN A 114 -10.76 1.26 -7.65
N GLY A 115 -10.08 0.71 -8.64
CA GLY A 115 -9.76 1.35 -9.92
C GLY A 115 -8.26 1.46 -10.18
N GLY A 116 -7.48 1.60 -9.09
CA GLY A 116 -6.08 2.04 -9.15
C GLY A 116 -5.97 3.54 -9.19
#